data_AF-A0A929H3L8-F1
#
_entry.id   AF-A0A929H3L8-F1
#
_cell.length_a   1.000
_cell.length_b   1.000
_cell.length_c   1.000
_cell.angle_alpha   90.00
_cell.angle_beta   90.00
_cell.angle_gamma   90.00
#
_symmetry.space_group_name_H-M   'P 1'
#
loop_
_entity.id
_entity.type
_entity.pdbx_description
1 polymer ?
#
loop_
_entity_poly.entity_id
_entity_poly.type
_entity_poly.pdbx_seq_one_letter_code
_entity_poly.pdbx_strand_id
1 'polypeptide(L)' 'MDEIEIIKLSENNIENEHICCAIYDKKCSTGYNAKKLWRKQDFKNGCTFRKLEE' A
#
# COMPACT_ATOMS: atom_id res chain seq x y z
N MET A 1 -7.52 -24.40 -7.86
CA MET A 1 -6.52 -23.59 -8.60
C MET A 1 -7.01 -22.18 -8.40
N ASP A 2 -6.64 -21.57 -7.28
CA ASP A 2 -7.11 -20.24 -6.92
C ASP A 2 -6.43 -19.23 -7.85
N GLU A 3 -7.24 -18.43 -8.53
CA GLU A 3 -6.76 -17.36 -9.40
C GLU A 3 -6.18 -16.25 -8.50
N ILE A 4 -4.88 -16.02 -8.62
CA ILE A 4 -4.19 -14.98 -7.87
C ILE A 4 -4.62 -13.62 -8.44
N GLU A 5 -5.40 -12.87 -7.68
CA GLU A 5 -5.80 -11.52 -8.05
C GLU A 5 -4.74 -10.51 -7.64
N ILE A 6 -4.23 -9.74 -8.61
CA ILE A 6 -3.20 -8.74 -8.38
C ILE A 6 -3.79 -7.36 -8.63
N ILE A 7 -3.96 -6.58 -7.56
CA ILE A 7 -4.44 -5.21 -7.64
C ILE A 7 -3.27 -4.25 -7.89
N LYS A 8 -3.35 -3.45 -8.94
CA LYS A 8 -2.38 -2.36 -9.17
C LYS A 8 -2.67 -1.20 -8.22
N LEU A 9 -1.68 -0.83 -7.41
CA LEU A 9 -1.79 0.31 -6.50
C LEU A 9 -1.42 1.61 -7.24
N SER A 10 -2.12 2.69 -6.93
CA SER A 10 -1.99 4.03 -7.51
C SER A 10 -2.25 5.09 -6.45
N GLU A 11 -1.90 6.35 -6.71
CA GLU A 11 -2.11 7.46 -5.77
C GLU A 11 -3.58 7.64 -5.36
N ASN A 12 -4.53 7.22 -6.20
CA ASN A 12 -5.97 7.33 -5.94
C ASN A 12 -6.53 6.18 -5.09
N ASN A 13 -5.94 4.97 -5.17
CA ASN A 13 -6.42 3.82 -4.40
C ASN A 13 -5.61 3.54 -3.13
N ILE A 14 -4.37 4.03 -3.05
CA ILE A 14 -3.47 3.79 -1.91
C ILE A 14 -4.01 4.35 -0.59
N GLU A 15 -4.89 5.34 -0.64
CA GLU A 15 -5.52 5.89 0.56
C GLU A 15 -6.63 5.01 1.11
N ASN A 16 -7.37 4.34 0.22
CA ASN A 16 -8.45 3.42 0.56
C ASN A 16 -7.94 2.01 0.85
N GLU A 17 -6.81 1.63 0.26
CA GLU A 17 -6.20 0.32 0.44
C GLU A 17 -5.46 0.18 1.78
N HIS A 18 -5.66 -0.95 2.45
CA HIS A 18 -4.91 -1.30 3.66
C HIS A 18 -3.47 -1.69 3.29
N ILE A 19 -2.51 -0.89 3.73
CA ILE A 19 -1.09 -1.21 3.59
C ILE A 19 -0.61 -1.77 4.92
N CYS A 20 -0.47 -3.10 5.00
CA CYS A 20 0.12 -3.74 6.16
C CYS A 20 1.55 -3.20 6.41
N CYS A 21 1.81 -2.79 7.64
CA CYS A 21 3.15 -2.57 8.15
C CYS A 21 3.53 -3.75 9.04
N ALA A 22 4.75 -4.27 8.87
CA ALA A 22 5.31 -5.28 9.78
C ALA A 22 5.34 -4.80 11.24
N ILE A 23 5.20 -3.49 11.46
CA ILE A 23 4.99 -2.85 12.75
C ILE A 23 3.48 -2.89 13.06
N TYR A 24 3.00 -4.07 13.46
CA TYR A 24 1.61 -4.36 13.85
C TYR A 24 1.32 -3.82 15.26
N ASP A 25 1.48 -2.52 15.50
CA ASP A 25 0.86 -1.92 16.69
C ASP A 25 -0.42 -1.20 16.27
N LYS A 26 -1.55 -1.59 16.87
CA LYS A 26 -2.88 -1.03 16.60
C LYS A 26 -2.95 0.50 16.82
N LYS A 27 -1.94 1.12 17.43
CA LYS A 27 -1.88 2.57 17.68
C LYS A 27 -1.09 3.37 16.64
N CYS A 28 -0.47 2.74 15.65
CA CYS A 28 0.47 3.43 14.77
C CYS A 28 -0.17 4.02 13.50
N SER A 29 -1.25 4.81 13.62
CA SER A 29 -1.83 5.62 12.51
C SER A 29 -0.77 6.48 11.80
N THR A 30 0.19 6.99 12.55
CA THR A 30 1.37 7.72 12.04
C THR A 30 2.21 6.86 11.07
N GLY A 31 2.44 5.59 11.39
CA GLY A 31 3.21 4.68 10.54
C GLY A 31 2.49 4.40 9.22
N TYR A 32 1.18 4.18 9.26
CA TYR A 32 0.36 4.02 8.06
C TYR A 32 0.41 5.27 7.17
N ASN A 33 0.23 6.45 7.74
CA ASN A 33 0.25 7.71 7.00
C ASN A 33 1.63 8.02 6.42
N ALA A 34 2.71 7.81 7.19
CA ALA A 34 4.08 7.97 6.71
C ALA A 34 4.38 7.02 5.53
N LYS A 35 3.93 5.77 5.59
CA LYS A 35 4.13 4.79 4.52
C LYS A 35 3.31 5.12 3.27
N LYS A 36 2.08 5.62 3.44
CA LYS A 36 1.24 6.13 2.34
C LYS A 36 1.90 7.33 1.66
N LEU A 37 2.40 8.29 2.43
CA LEU A 37 3.15 9.45 1.94
C LEU A 37 4.41 9.05 1.18
N TRP A 38 5.19 8.13 1.76
CA TRP A 38 6.39 7.60 1.13
C TRP A 38 6.06 6.91 -0.20
N ARG A 39 5.04 6.05 -0.24
CA ARG A 39 4.59 5.43 -1.49
C ARG A 39 4.05 6.43 -2.51
N LYS A 40 3.36 7.50 -2.09
CA LYS A 40 2.95 8.61 -2.97
C LYS A 40 4.15 9.29 -3.62
N GLN A 41 5.24 9.51 -2.89
CA GLN A 41 6.47 10.04 -3.46
C GLN A 41 7.15 9.05 -4.42
N ASP A 42 7.18 7.76 -4.06
CA ASP A 42 7.75 6.72 -4.93
C ASP A 42 6.97 6.54 -6.24
N PHE A 43 5.64 6.71 -6.24
CA PHE A 43 4.87 6.72 -7.49
C PHE A 43 5.34 7.81 -8.46
N LYS A 44 5.72 8.99 -7.94
CA LYS A 44 6.28 10.09 -8.77
C LYS A 44 7.67 9.77 -9.30
N ASN A 45 8.40 8.87 -8.64
CA ASN A 45 9.68 8.35 -9.10
C ASN A 45 9.53 7.23 -10.15
N GLY A 46 8.30 6.88 -10.54
CA GLY A 46 8.02 5.82 -11.53
C GLY A 46 7.88 4.42 -10.92
N CYS A 47 7.90 4.28 -9.59
CA CYS A 47 7.72 2.99 -8.93
C CYS A 47 6.27 2.50 -9.07
N THR A 48 6.09 1.28 -9.59
CA THR A 48 4.78 0.63 -9.69
C THR A 48 4.63 -0.42 -8.61
N PHE A 49 3.58 -0.30 -7.79
CA PHE A 49 3.30 -1.26 -6.72
C PHE A 49 2.07 -2.10 -7.05
N ARG A 50 2.11 -3.36 -6.65
CA ARG A 50 1.02 -4.32 -6.83
C ARG A 50 0.74 -5.01 -5.49
N LYS A 51 -0.53 -5.15 -5.15
CA LYS A 51 -1.01 -5.86 -3.97
C LYS A 51 -1.48 -7.23 -4.44
N LEU A 52 -1.08 -8.24 -3.69
CA LEU A 52 -1.62 -9.58 -3.80
C LEU A 52 -2.92 -9.63 -2.99
N GLU A 53 -4.05 -9.88 -3.64
CA GLU A 53 -5.26 -10.35 -2.95
C GLU A 53 -5.16 -11.88 -2.88
N GLU A 54 -5.19 -12.40 -1.65
CA GLU A 54 -5.31 -13.82 -1.32
C GLU A 54 -6.56 -14.01 -0.46
#